data_AF-A0A952AZT7-F1
#
_entry.id   AF-A0A952AZT7-F1
#
_cell.length_a   1.000
_cell.length_b   1.000
_cell.length_c   1.000
_cell.angle_alpha   90.00
_cell.angle_beta   90.00
_cell.angle_gamma   90.00
#
_symmetry.space_group_name_H-M   'P 1'
#
loop_
_entity.id
_entity.type
_entity.pdbx_description
1 polymer ?
#
loop_
_entity_poly.entity_id
_entity_poly.type
_entity_poly.pdbx_seq_one_letter_code
_entity_poly.pdbx_strand_id
1 'polypeptide(L)'
;MRKIEIQNKAQIKQFLYTGNVLGIKDDQYRSFGGFQLWWYDKHLDICDCCESYWSDVRKRVHHYSLNRATRILWHNRHCLFLRNKHLPEDKKLTAIGHFEAVGQ
;
A
#
# COMPACT_ATOMS: atom_id res chain seq x y z
N MET A 1 -10.72 -1.11 6.84
CA MET A 1 -10.41 -1.68 5.50
C MET A 1 -11.58 -2.55 5.08
N ARG A 2 -12.16 -2.33 3.89
CA ARG A 2 -13.28 -3.10 3.33
C ARG A 2 -12.77 -4.08 2.27
N LYS A 3 -13.15 -5.37 2.33
CA LYS A 3 -12.79 -6.33 1.27
C LYS A 3 -13.38 -5.87 -0.07
N ILE A 4 -12.62 -6.00 -1.14
CA ILE A 4 -13.07 -5.66 -2.50
C ILE A 4 -12.84 -6.82 -3.44
N GLU A 5 -13.66 -6.90 -4.47
CA GLU A 5 -13.43 -7.78 -5.61
C GLU A 5 -12.95 -6.95 -6.78
N ILE A 6 -11.82 -7.35 -7.37
CA ILE A 6 -11.26 -6.70 -8.54
C ILE A 6 -11.47 -7.60 -9.75
N GLN A 7 -12.18 -7.09 -10.74
CA GLN A 7 -12.46 -7.80 -11.99
C GLN A 7 -11.38 -7.58 -13.04
N ASN A 8 -10.67 -6.45 -12.99
CA ASN A 8 -9.59 -6.15 -13.92
C ASN A 8 -8.50 -5.25 -13.31
N LYS A 9 -7.33 -5.21 -13.94
CA LYS A 9 -6.17 -4.40 -13.49
C LYS A 9 -6.43 -2.88 -13.56
N ALA A 10 -7.33 -2.43 -14.43
CA ALA A 10 -7.64 -1.00 -14.57
C ALA A 10 -8.35 -0.45 -13.33
N GLN A 11 -9.20 -1.26 -12.68
CA GLN A 11 -9.84 -0.90 -11.41
C GLN A 11 -8.81 -0.64 -10.30
N ILE A 12 -7.75 -1.46 -10.21
CA ILE A 12 -6.65 -1.23 -9.24
C ILE A 12 -6.00 0.13 -9.48
N LYS A 13 -5.65 0.44 -10.72
CA LYS A 13 -5.09 1.75 -11.09
C LYS A 13 -6.04 2.88 -10.71
N GLN A 14 -7.33 2.73 -11.00
CA GLN A 14 -8.34 3.74 -10.69
C GLN A 14 -8.42 3.99 -9.17
N PHE A 15 -8.43 2.93 -8.34
CA PHE A 15 -8.41 3.08 -6.88
C PHE A 15 -7.17 3.83 -6.39
N LEU A 16 -5.99 3.46 -6.89
CA LEU A 16 -4.74 4.13 -6.55
C LEU A 16 -4.75 5.61 -6.98
N TYR A 17 -5.15 5.91 -8.22
CA TYR A 17 -5.25 7.27 -8.75
C TYR A 17 -6.30 8.13 -8.06
N THR A 18 -7.37 7.54 -7.53
CA THR A 18 -8.37 8.28 -6.76
C THR A 18 -7.93 8.55 -5.33
N GLY A 19 -6.69 8.17 -4.99
CA GLY A 19 -6.12 8.41 -3.67
C GLY A 19 -6.67 7.43 -2.64
N ASN A 20 -7.04 6.21 -3.02
CA ASN A 20 -7.34 5.17 -2.04
C ASN A 20 -6.08 4.46 -1.57
N VAL A 21 -6.18 3.84 -0.40
CA VAL A 21 -5.19 2.89 0.12
C VAL A 21 -5.72 1.48 -0.11
N LEU A 22 -4.95 0.67 -0.84
CA LEU A 22 -5.19 -0.75 -0.96
C LEU A 22 -4.40 -1.49 0.12
N GLY A 23 -4.92 -2.61 0.59
CA GLY A 23 -4.18 -3.50 1.48
C GLY A 23 -4.31 -4.94 1.05
N ILE A 24 -3.20 -5.66 1.16
CA ILE A 24 -3.16 -7.11 1.02
C ILE A 24 -3.23 -7.68 2.43
N LYS A 25 -4.28 -8.45 2.74
CA LYS A 25 -4.41 -9.12 4.02
C LYS A 25 -3.57 -10.40 4.01
N ASP A 26 -2.69 -10.53 4.98
CA ASP A 26 -1.89 -11.73 5.19
C ASP A 26 -1.48 -11.82 6.66
N ASP A 27 -1.55 -13.02 7.22
CA ASP A 27 -1.21 -13.28 8.62
C ASP A 27 0.28 -13.08 8.89
N GLN A 28 1.15 -13.03 7.87
CA GLN A 28 2.57 -12.74 8.06
C GLN A 28 2.86 -11.28 8.43
N TYR A 29 1.92 -10.36 8.19
CA TYR A 29 2.09 -8.95 8.51
C TYR A 29 1.64 -8.65 9.94
N ARG A 30 2.45 -7.91 10.68
CA ARG A 30 2.14 -7.53 12.06
C ARG A 30 1.45 -6.17 12.16
N SER A 31 1.79 -5.23 11.30
CA SER A 31 1.26 -3.86 11.35
C SER A 31 -0.08 -3.73 10.66
N PHE A 32 -0.79 -2.65 11.01
CA PHE A 32 -2.06 -2.22 10.43
C PHE A 32 -3.19 -3.28 10.45
N GLY A 33 -3.11 -4.24 11.37
CA GLY A 33 -4.11 -5.31 11.53
C GLY A 33 -3.93 -6.48 10.56
N GLY A 34 -2.69 -6.81 10.19
CA GLY A 34 -2.41 -7.92 9.27
C GLY A 34 -2.39 -7.50 7.80
N PHE A 35 -1.99 -6.26 7.52
CA PHE A 35 -2.01 -5.71 6.16
C PHE A 35 -0.66 -5.15 5.73
N GLN A 36 -0.27 -5.50 4.51
CA GLN A 36 0.64 -4.71 3.70
C GLN A 36 -0.17 -3.63 2.99
N LEU A 37 0.23 -2.37 3.10
CA LEU A 37 -0.51 -1.22 2.60
C LEU A 37 0.12 -0.68 1.32
N TRP A 38 -0.72 -0.22 0.40
CA TRP A 38 -0.34 0.30 -0.90
C TRP A 38 -1.08 1.60 -1.19
N TRP A 39 -0.34 2.63 -1.61
CA TRP A 39 -0.93 3.88 -2.07
C TRP A 39 -0.11 4.45 -3.22
N TYR A 40 -0.70 5.36 -3.97
CA TYR A 40 -0.03 6.05 -5.06
C TYR A 40 0.22 7.50 -4.68
N ASP A 41 1.47 7.92 -4.82
CA ASP A 41 1.89 9.31 -4.73
C ASP A 41 1.90 9.92 -6.13
N LYS A 42 0.96 10.84 -6.36
CA LYS A 42 0.81 11.54 -7.65
C LYS A 42 1.94 12.52 -7.93
N HIS A 43 2.56 13.07 -6.90
CA HIS A 43 3.62 14.07 -7.06
C HIS A 43 4.91 13.42 -7.52
N LEU A 44 5.18 12.21 -7.01
CA LEU A 44 6.38 11.45 -7.32
C LEU A 44 6.16 10.40 -8.44
N ASP A 45 4.91 10.19 -8.86
CA ASP A 45 4.51 9.15 -9.83
C ASP A 45 4.96 7.73 -9.43
N ILE A 46 4.88 7.44 -8.12
CA ILE A 46 5.26 6.14 -7.56
C ILE A 46 4.14 5.54 -6.72
N CYS A 47 4.15 4.22 -6.62
CA CYS A 47 3.36 3.48 -5.64
C CYS A 47 4.25 3.07 -4.48
N ASP A 48 3.88 3.50 -3.29
CA ASP A 48 4.51 3.05 -2.06
C ASP A 48 3.80 1.80 -1.55
N CYS A 49 4.60 0.89 -1.01
CA CYS A 49 4.17 -0.29 -0.30
C CYS A 49 4.78 -0.23 1.11
N CYS A 50 3.95 -0.32 2.14
CA CYS A 50 4.42 -0.42 3.52
C CYS A 50 4.07 -1.78 4.10
N GLU A 51 5.08 -2.46 4.65
CA GLU A 51 4.95 -3.75 5.32
C GLU A 51 5.73 -3.78 6.62
N SER A 52 5.33 -4.70 7.51
CA SER A 52 6.13 -5.13 8.65
C SER A 52 5.78 -6.58 8.93
N TYR A 53 6.77 -7.43 9.10
CA TYR A 53 6.54 -8.85 9.33
C TYR A 53 6.52 -9.16 10.83
N TRP A 54 6.04 -10.34 11.21
CA TRP A 54 6.17 -10.81 12.60
C TRP A 54 7.62 -11.04 13.01
N SER A 55 8.45 -11.54 12.08
CA SER A 55 9.87 -11.80 12.28
C SER A 55 10.72 -10.53 12.30
N ASP A 56 10.23 -9.44 11.68
CA ASP A 56 10.90 -8.15 11.67
C ASP A 56 9.87 -7.03 11.91
N VAL A 57 9.88 -6.53 13.15
CA VAL A 57 8.95 -5.50 13.65
C VAL A 57 9.17 -4.15 12.96
N ARG A 58 10.29 -3.96 12.25
CA ARG A 58 10.56 -2.73 11.52
C ARG A 58 9.56 -2.59 10.38
N LYS A 59 9.05 -1.36 10.22
CA LYS A 59 8.28 -0.99 9.04
C LYS A 59 9.27 -0.76 7.91
N ARG A 60 8.97 -1.33 6.75
CA ARG A 60 9.73 -1.10 5.52
C ARG A 60 8.82 -0.42 4.52
N VAL A 61 9.34 0.58 3.82
CA VAL A 61 8.65 1.18 2.68
C VAL A 61 9.39 0.79 1.40
N HIS A 62 8.64 0.29 0.44
CA HIS A 62 9.13 -0.05 -0.88
C HIS A 62 8.47 0.84 -1.91
N HIS A 63 9.26 1.30 -2.88
CA HIS A 63 8.78 2.12 -3.98
C HIS A 63 8.69 1.29 -5.25
N TYR A 64 7.54 1.37 -5.91
CA TYR A 64 7.26 0.66 -7.15
C TYR A 64 6.70 1.61 -8.19
N SER A 65 6.96 1.36 -9.47
CA SER A 65 6.17 1.99 -10.52
C SER A 65 4.70 1.53 -10.42
N LEU A 66 3.77 2.39 -10.83
CA LEU A 66 2.34 2.07 -10.82
C LEU A 66 2.04 0.75 -11.53
N ASN A 67 2.71 0.48 -12.66
CA ASN A 67 2.55 -0.76 -13.41
C ASN A 67 3.00 -1.99 -12.61
N ARG A 68 4.12 -1.89 -11.88
CA ARG A 68 4.63 -2.99 -11.05
C ARG A 68 3.73 -3.23 -9.85
N ALA A 69 3.31 -2.16 -9.15
CA ALA A 69 2.34 -2.25 -8.06
C ALA A 69 1.02 -2.89 -8.52
N THR A 70 0.49 -2.46 -9.67
CA THR A 70 -0.74 -3.02 -10.24
C THR A 70 -0.62 -4.53 -10.51
N ARG A 71 0.54 -5.00 -10.99
CA ARG A 71 0.78 -6.44 -11.21
C ARG A 71 0.77 -7.21 -9.89
N ILE A 72 1.43 -6.70 -8.85
CA ILE A 72 1.51 -7.33 -7.52
C ILE A 72 0.11 -7.38 -6.89
N LEU A 73 -0.61 -6.26 -6.89
CA LEU A 73 -1.96 -6.16 -6.35
C LEU A 73 -2.93 -7.09 -7.10
N TRP A 74 -2.82 -7.17 -8.43
CA TRP A 74 -3.65 -8.07 -9.23
C TRP A 74 -3.41 -9.55 -8.92
N HIS A 75 -2.14 -9.92 -8.71
CA HIS A 75 -1.80 -11.28 -8.31
C HIS A 75 -2.49 -11.64 -6.99
N ASN A 76 -2.53 -10.70 -6.05
CA ASN A 76 -3.14 -10.85 -4.73
C ASN A 76 -4.62 -10.44 -4.65
N ARG A 77 -5.33 -10.32 -5.79
CA ARG A 77 -6.68 -9.73 -5.88
C ARG A 77 -7.73 -10.33 -4.94
N HIS A 78 -7.60 -11.61 -4.58
CA HIS A 78 -8.53 -12.33 -3.70
C HIS A 78 -8.44 -11.91 -2.23
N CYS A 79 -7.31 -11.30 -1.86
CA CYS A 79 -7.00 -10.84 -0.51
C CYS A 79 -6.90 -9.30 -0.45
N LEU A 80 -7.49 -8.59 -1.42
CA LEU A 80 -7.47 -7.13 -1.46
C LEU A 80 -8.57 -6.48 -0.63
N PHE A 81 -8.16 -5.42 0.05
CA PHE A 81 -9.02 -4.55 0.82
C PHE A 81 -8.75 -3.10 0.44
N LEU A 82 -9.75 -2.25 0.62
CA LEU A 82 -9.73 -0.83 0.31
C LEU A 82 -10.04 -0.01 1.56
N ARG A 83 -9.44 1.16 1.67
CA ARG A 83 -10.01 2.28 2.41
C ARG A 83 -9.74 3.59 1.68
N ASN A 84 -10.56 4.59 1.96
CA ASN A 84 -10.27 5.97 1.56
C ASN A 84 -9.02 6.45 2.31
N LYS A 85 -8.18 7.26 1.65
CA LYS A 85 -7.02 7.88 2.31
C LYS A 85 -7.51 8.94 3.30
N HIS A 86 -7.34 8.68 4.60
CA HIS A 86 -7.64 9.61 5.67
C HIS A 86 -6.39 10.42 5.97
N LEU A 87 -6.38 11.68 5.53
CA LEU A 87 -5.24 12.60 5.63
C LEU A 87 -4.54 12.64 7.02
N PRO A 88 -5.22 12.61 8.19
CA PRO A 88 -4.53 12.63 9.48
C PRO A 88 -3.74 11.35 9.80
N GLU A 89 -4.29 10.18 9.47
CA GLU A 89 -3.63 8.89 9.68
C GLU A 89 -2.55 8.64 8.62
N ASP A 90 -2.80 9.13 7.41
CA ASP A 90 -1.94 8.88 6.26
C ASP A 90 -0.80 9.90 6.15
N LYS A 91 -0.86 11.02 6.86
CA LYS A 91 0.33 11.84 7.14
C LYS A 91 1.43 10.99 7.78
N LYS A 92 1.10 10.00 8.62
CA LYS A 92 2.10 9.05 9.14
C LYS A 92 2.63 8.14 8.04
N LEU A 93 1.79 7.67 7.12
CA LEU A 93 2.25 6.85 5.98
C LEU A 93 3.17 7.64 5.04
N THR A 94 2.80 8.88 4.70
CA THR A 94 3.61 9.78 3.88
C THR A 94 4.88 10.23 4.59
N ALA A 95 4.83 10.47 5.90
CA ALA A 95 6.03 10.78 6.69
C ALA A 95 6.98 9.58 6.76
N ILE A 96 6.48 8.34 6.92
CA ILE A 96 7.32 7.14 6.97
C ILE A 96 8.11 6.98 5.66
N GLY A 97 7.49 7.24 4.50
CA GLY A 97 8.20 7.23 3.21
C GLY A 97 9.29 8.31 3.09
N HIS A 98 9.15 9.42 3.83
CA HIS A 98 10.17 10.49 3.88
C HIS A 98 11.31 10.21 4.88
N PHE A 99 11.09 9.39 5.91
CA PHE A 99 12.09 9.14 6.96
C PHE A 99 13.17 8.11 6.57
N GLU A 100 12.97 7.31 5.52
CA GLU A 100 14.02 6.37 5.05
C GLU A 100 15.06 7.03 4.10
N ALA A 101 14.94 8.33 3.81
CA ALA A 101 15.89 9.07 2.98
C ALA A 101 17.00 9.80 3.77
N VAL A 102 17.04 9.71 5.11
CA VAL A 102 18.09 10.34 5.94
C VAL A 102 18.70 9.28 6.84
N GLY A 103 19.63 8.51 6.27
CA GLY A 103 20.36 7.46 6.96
C GLY A 103 21.37 6.77 6.04
N GLN A 104 22.25 7.56 5.42
CA GLN A 104 23.56 7.10 4.98
C GLN A 104 24.64 7.83 5.78
#